data_AF-X1TWV3-F1
#
_entry.id   AF-X1TWV3-F1
#
_cell.length_a   1.000
_cell.length_b   1.000
_cell.length_c   1.000
_cell.angle_alpha   90.00
_cell.angle_beta   90.00
_cell.angle_gamma   90.00
#
_symmetry.space_group_name_H-M   'P 1'
#
loop_
_entity.id
_entity.type
_entity.pdbx_description
1 polymer ?
#
loop_
_entity_poly.entity_id
_entity_poly.type
_entity_poly.pdbx_seq_one_letter_code
_entity_poly.pdbx_strand_id
1 'polypeptide(L)'
;MKTVDISGLGGSYEAGCQKMLINGLKFLNGHPNFDWSAYKEYRGVFGLTIAEGCEAKELDDAVCQDVEPSGAMHSAVINHLAYINKHNYDGWISEAEKQGMTVYEQPSEEDLDKTILVAQIEWQLKLDGGFNPLAELFKTVPMDDVITVNPKDPESIKK
;
A
#
# COMPACT_ATOMS: atom_id res chain seq x y z
N MET A 1 4.36 -18.49 10.37
CA MET A 1 4.63 -17.25 11.12
C MET A 1 3.35 -16.48 11.10
N LYS A 2 2.93 -15.84 12.20
CA LYS A 2 1.73 -15.01 12.18
C LYS A 2 2.00 -13.66 11.53
N THR A 3 0.99 -13.06 10.92
CA THR A 3 1.00 -11.68 10.43
C THR A 3 -0.31 -10.98 10.81
N VAL A 4 -0.43 -9.69 10.50
CA VAL A 4 -1.61 -8.87 10.77
C VAL A 4 -2.21 -8.36 9.47
N ASP A 5 -3.51 -8.08 9.46
CA ASP A 5 -4.17 -7.42 8.34
C ASP A 5 -3.76 -5.94 8.30
N ILE A 6 -2.95 -5.58 7.30
CA ILE A 6 -2.37 -4.23 7.17
C ILE A 6 -3.38 -3.27 6.53
N SER A 7 -4.11 -3.75 5.53
CA SER A 7 -4.98 -2.90 4.72
C SER A 7 -6.39 -2.74 5.29
N GLY A 8 -6.89 -3.75 6.00
CA GLY A 8 -8.30 -3.85 6.39
C GLY A 8 -9.26 -4.06 5.20
N LEU A 9 -8.73 -4.30 3.99
CA LEU A 9 -9.50 -4.47 2.76
C LEU A 9 -9.49 -5.92 2.24
N GLY A 10 -8.51 -6.72 2.65
CA GLY A 10 -8.36 -8.10 2.19
C GLY A 10 -8.00 -8.22 0.69
N GLY A 11 -8.18 -9.43 0.15
CA GLY A 11 -7.99 -9.71 -1.27
C GLY A 11 -6.58 -9.42 -1.79
N SER A 12 -6.46 -9.03 -3.07
CA SER A 12 -5.18 -8.68 -3.68
C SER A 12 -4.56 -7.40 -3.10
N TYR A 13 -5.37 -6.53 -2.51
CA TYR A 13 -4.89 -5.32 -1.85
C TYR A 13 -4.06 -5.69 -0.61
N GLU A 14 -4.60 -6.55 0.25
CA GLU A 14 -3.87 -7.07 1.40
C GLU A 14 -2.70 -7.96 0.99
N ALA A 15 -2.86 -8.79 -0.05
CA ALA A 15 -1.76 -9.61 -0.56
C ALA A 15 -0.57 -8.75 -1.02
N GLY A 16 -0.85 -7.60 -1.66
CA GLY A 16 0.14 -6.59 -1.99
C GLY A 16 0.86 -6.07 -0.75
N CYS A 17 0.12 -5.62 0.27
CA CYS A 17 0.70 -5.16 1.54
C CYS A 17 1.61 -6.21 2.20
N GLN A 18 1.18 -7.47 2.24
CA GLN A 18 1.96 -8.57 2.82
C GLN A 18 3.24 -8.87 2.01
N LYS A 19 3.16 -8.85 0.68
CA LYS A 19 4.34 -9.03 -0.18
C LYS A 19 5.35 -7.90 0.05
N MET A 20 4.88 -6.66 0.10
CA MET A 20 5.72 -5.50 0.41
C MET A 20 6.35 -5.58 1.80
N LEU A 21 5.60 -6.01 2.82
CA LEU A 21 6.13 -6.23 4.17
C LEU A 21 7.26 -7.27 4.16
N ILE A 22 7.06 -8.41 3.49
CA ILE A 22 8.08 -9.47 3.38
C ILE A 22 9.34 -8.94 2.71
N ASN A 23 9.20 -8.21 1.60
CA ASN A 23 10.33 -7.61 0.89
C ASN A 23 11.10 -6.62 1.78
N GLY A 24 10.38 -5.76 2.52
CA GLY A 24 10.98 -4.82 3.46
C GLY A 24 11.72 -5.51 4.60
N LEU A 25 11.15 -6.56 5.20
CA LEU A 25 11.83 -7.35 6.23
C LEU A 25 13.10 -8.02 5.70
N LYS A 26 13.07 -8.55 4.47
CA LYS A 26 14.27 -9.12 3.82
C LYS A 26 15.35 -8.06 3.61
N PHE A 27 14.97 -6.88 3.12
CA PHE A 27 15.89 -5.76 2.94
C PHE A 27 16.54 -5.34 4.26
N LEU A 28 15.72 -5.11 5.29
CA LEU A 28 16.18 -4.64 6.61
C LEU A 28 17.04 -5.67 7.33
N ASN A 29 16.82 -6.97 7.11
CA ASN A 29 17.71 -8.01 7.64
C ASN A 29 19.14 -7.90 7.08
N GLY A 30 19.31 -7.35 5.87
CA GLY A 30 20.61 -7.00 5.29
C GLY A 30 21.16 -5.64 5.75
N HIS A 31 20.32 -4.79 6.36
CA HIS A 31 20.62 -3.40 6.74
C HIS A 31 20.26 -3.15 8.22
N PRO A 32 20.94 -3.80 9.19
CA PRO A 32 20.57 -3.73 10.61
C PRO A 32 20.71 -2.34 11.24
N ASN A 33 21.43 -1.42 10.58
CA ASN A 33 21.64 -0.04 11.04
C ASN A 33 20.88 0.99 10.18
N PHE A 34 19.84 0.55 9.47
CA PHE A 34 19.05 1.41 8.58
C PHE A 34 18.60 2.70 9.28
N ASP A 35 18.83 3.84 8.63
CA ASP A 35 18.47 5.15 9.19
C ASP A 35 17.00 5.49 8.95
N TRP A 36 16.15 5.14 9.91
CA TRP A 36 14.72 5.48 9.87
C TRP A 36 14.43 6.99 9.95
N SER A 37 15.39 7.83 10.35
CA SER A 37 15.19 9.28 10.37
C SER A 37 15.15 9.89 8.97
N ALA A 38 15.60 9.13 7.95
CA ALA A 38 15.47 9.45 6.54
C ALA A 38 14.01 9.40 6.06
N TYR A 39 13.08 8.78 6.79
CA TYR A 39 11.65 8.88 6.49
C TYR A 39 11.05 10.07 7.23
N LYS A 40 10.51 11.04 6.49
CA LYS A 40 9.79 12.18 7.06
C LYS A 40 8.30 12.08 6.83
N GLU A 41 7.51 12.34 7.87
CA GLU A 41 6.07 12.50 7.73
C GLU A 41 5.76 13.72 6.87
N TYR A 42 4.83 13.56 5.94
CA TYR A 42 4.33 14.65 5.12
C TYR A 42 3.51 15.62 5.98
N ARG A 43 3.90 16.90 5.96
CA ARG A 43 3.25 17.92 6.80
C ARG A 43 1.77 18.07 6.42
N GLY A 44 0.88 17.69 7.35
CA GLY A 44 -0.57 17.82 7.19
C GLY A 44 -1.30 16.55 6.75
N VAL A 45 -0.59 15.44 6.53
CA VAL A 45 -1.19 14.13 6.23
C VAL A 45 -0.62 13.08 7.20
N PHE A 46 -1.41 12.70 8.20
CA PHE A 46 -1.01 11.70 9.18
C PHE A 46 -0.79 10.34 8.50
N GLY A 47 0.36 9.71 8.79
CA GLY A 47 0.69 8.37 8.31
C GLY A 47 1.33 8.30 6.91
N LEU A 48 1.48 9.42 6.19
CA LEU A 48 2.17 9.43 4.88
C LEU A 48 3.63 9.82 5.06
N THR A 49 4.55 8.92 4.71
CA THR A 49 6.00 9.11 4.86
C THR A 49 6.68 9.24 3.51
N ILE A 50 7.67 10.12 3.41
CA ILE A 50 8.51 10.29 2.23
C ILE A 50 9.95 9.92 2.57
N ALA A 51 10.57 9.11 1.71
CA ALA A 51 11.99 8.79 1.79
C ALA A 51 12.86 10.00 1.39
N GLU A 52 13.66 10.47 2.34
CA GLU A 52 14.70 11.49 2.17
C GLU A 52 16.08 10.87 2.39
N GLY A 53 16.62 10.21 1.37
CA GLY A 53 17.95 9.61 1.42
C GLY A 53 18.12 8.55 0.35
N CYS A 54 19.36 8.13 0.07
CA CYS A 54 19.59 7.04 -0.89
C CYS A 54 19.08 5.70 -0.32
N GLU A 55 19.47 5.36 0.91
CA GLU A 55 19.09 4.10 1.56
C GLU A 55 17.57 3.98 1.76
N ALA A 56 16.90 5.07 2.14
CA ALA A 56 15.43 5.08 2.24
C ALA A 56 14.73 4.88 0.90
N LYS A 57 15.29 5.39 -0.20
CA LYS A 57 14.78 5.11 -1.55
C LYS A 57 15.05 3.67 -1.96
N GLU A 58 16.17 3.09 -1.56
CA GLU A 58 16.46 1.68 -1.78
C GLU A 58 15.47 0.77 -1.02
N LEU A 59 15.06 1.15 0.20
CA LEU A 59 13.97 0.47 0.89
C LEU A 59 12.64 0.65 0.16
N ASP A 60 12.31 1.86 -0.32
CA ASP A 60 11.10 2.10 -1.12
C ASP A 60 11.07 1.21 -2.37
N ASP A 61 12.17 1.13 -3.11
CA ASP A 61 12.30 0.27 -4.28
C ASP A 61 12.16 -1.21 -3.91
N ALA A 62 12.79 -1.64 -2.80
CA ALA A 62 12.73 -3.01 -2.32
C ALA A 62 11.32 -3.42 -1.91
N VAL A 63 10.60 -2.60 -1.13
CA VAL A 63 9.23 -2.94 -0.70
C VAL A 63 8.29 -3.03 -1.90
N CYS A 64 8.49 -2.20 -2.92
CA CYS A 64 7.64 -2.18 -4.12
C CYS A 64 8.00 -3.24 -5.16
N GLN A 65 9.07 -4.02 -4.95
CA GLN A 65 9.49 -5.03 -5.90
C GLN A 65 8.36 -6.05 -6.16
N ASP A 66 8.06 -6.28 -7.45
CA ASP A 66 7.05 -7.23 -7.94
C ASP A 66 5.60 -6.94 -7.48
N VAL A 67 5.35 -5.72 -7.01
CA VAL A 67 4.02 -5.22 -6.62
C VAL A 67 3.79 -3.87 -7.30
N GLU A 68 2.57 -3.58 -7.74
CA GLU A 68 2.17 -2.23 -8.15
C GLU A 68 1.49 -1.54 -6.96
N PRO A 69 2.21 -0.74 -6.15
CA PRO A 69 1.67 -0.22 -4.90
C PRO A 69 0.81 1.02 -5.15
N SER A 70 -0.27 1.15 -4.37
CA SER A 70 -0.85 2.47 -4.13
C SER A 70 -0.03 3.21 -3.07
N GLY A 71 -0.08 4.56 -3.08
CA GLY A 71 0.60 5.36 -2.04
C GLY A 71 0.14 5.03 -0.62
N ALA A 72 -1.12 4.59 -0.45
CA ALA A 72 -1.66 4.15 0.83
C ALA A 72 -1.08 2.81 1.29
N MET A 73 -0.93 1.83 0.38
CA MET A 73 -0.26 0.56 0.68
C MET A 73 1.17 0.81 1.15
N HIS A 74 1.92 1.60 0.38
CA HIS A 74 3.31 1.93 0.67
C HIS A 74 3.44 2.58 2.06
N SER A 75 2.67 3.64 2.31
CA SER A 75 2.68 4.34 3.59
C SER A 75 2.32 3.43 4.77
N ALA A 76 1.29 2.59 4.62
CA ALA A 76 0.92 1.62 5.66
C ALA A 76 2.08 0.66 5.95
N VAL A 77 2.64 0.03 4.91
CA VAL A 77 3.73 -0.95 5.06
C VAL A 77 4.97 -0.32 5.68
N ILE A 78 5.38 0.89 5.27
CA ILE A 78 6.52 1.59 5.87
C ILE A 78 6.30 1.84 7.36
N ASN A 79 5.10 2.29 7.76
CA ASN A 79 4.79 2.48 9.19
C ASN A 79 4.85 1.17 9.99
N HIS A 80 4.37 0.07 9.40
CA HIS A 80 4.47 -1.27 10.01
C HIS A 80 5.93 -1.72 10.17
N LEU A 81 6.77 -1.54 9.14
CA LEU A 81 8.20 -1.87 9.20
C LEU A 81 8.94 -1.00 10.24
N ALA A 82 8.64 0.29 10.30
CA ALA A 82 9.21 1.20 11.30
C ALA A 82 8.82 0.78 12.73
N TYR A 83 7.56 0.37 12.93
CA TYR A 83 7.10 -0.17 14.21
C TYR A 83 7.83 -1.46 14.58
N ILE A 84 7.94 -2.41 13.64
CA ILE A 84 8.66 -3.68 13.85
C ILE A 84 10.13 -3.41 14.20
N ASN A 85 10.79 -2.47 13.53
CA ASN A 85 12.17 -2.11 13.86
C ASN A 85 12.32 -1.61 15.30
N LYS A 86 11.37 -0.78 15.76
CA LYS A 86 11.39 -0.21 17.11
C LYS A 86 10.99 -1.20 18.21
N HIS A 87 10.07 -2.12 17.92
CA HIS A 87 9.38 -2.95 18.91
C HIS A 87 9.56 -4.45 18.74
N ASN A 88 10.34 -4.87 17.74
CA ASN A 88 10.47 -6.25 17.23
C ASN A 88 9.15 -6.85 16.68
N TYR A 89 9.27 -7.99 16.02
CA TYR A 89 8.15 -8.65 15.35
C TYR A 89 7.07 -9.14 16.32
N ASP A 90 7.46 -9.73 17.45
CA ASP A 90 6.52 -10.22 18.46
C ASP A 90 5.77 -9.07 19.15
N GLY A 91 6.46 -7.94 19.38
CA GLY A 91 5.88 -6.71 19.90
C GLY A 91 4.84 -6.12 18.94
N TRP A 92 5.12 -6.17 17.64
CA TRP A 92 4.18 -5.76 16.61
C TRP A 92 2.90 -6.63 16.58
N ILE A 93 3.04 -7.96 16.62
CA ILE A 93 1.88 -8.87 16.69
C ILE A 93 1.06 -8.62 17.97
N SER A 94 1.73 -8.52 19.12
CA SER A 94 1.05 -8.30 20.40
C SER A 94 0.29 -6.97 20.44
N GLU A 95 0.84 -5.92 19.85
CA GLU A 95 0.16 -4.62 19.77
C GLU A 95 -1.07 -4.69 18.84
N ALA A 96 -0.94 -5.35 17.70
CA ALA A 96 -2.05 -5.54 16.76
C ALA A 96 -3.22 -6.30 17.41
N GLU A 97 -2.94 -7.35 18.20
CA GLU A 97 -3.97 -8.09 18.96
C GLU A 97 -4.69 -7.18 19.97
N LYS A 98 -3.97 -6.31 20.69
CA LYS A 98 -4.58 -5.36 21.64
C LYS A 98 -5.49 -4.34 20.95
N GLN A 99 -5.13 -3.93 19.73
CA GLN A 99 -5.91 -2.99 18.94
C GLN A 99 -7.08 -3.67 18.20
N GLY A 100 -7.25 -4.98 18.35
CA GLY A 100 -8.33 -5.74 17.72
C GLY A 100 -8.13 -5.95 16.22
N MET A 101 -6.89 -5.84 15.72
CA MET A 101 -6.56 -6.14 14.34
C MET A 101 -6.64 -7.66 14.10
N THR A 102 -6.97 -8.05 12.87
CA THR A 102 -6.99 -9.46 12.47
C THR A 102 -5.56 -10.01 12.42
N VAL A 103 -5.27 -11.03 13.23
CA VAL A 103 -4.00 -11.77 13.19
C VAL A 103 -4.26 -13.15 12.59
N TYR A 104 -3.44 -13.53 11.61
CA TYR A 104 -3.62 -14.76 10.85
C TYR A 104 -2.27 -15.40 10.47
N GLU A 105 -2.30 -16.64 9.97
CA GLU A 105 -1.08 -17.27 9.47
C GLU A 105 -0.63 -16.58 8.19
N GLN A 106 0.64 -16.16 8.17
CA GLN A 106 1.24 -15.51 7.02
C GLN A 106 1.17 -16.43 5.79
N PRO A 107 0.59 -15.96 4.68
CA PRO A 107 0.55 -16.72 3.43
C PRO A 107 1.96 -16.95 2.88
N SER A 108 2.14 -18.01 2.10
CA SER A 108 3.41 -18.20 1.38
C SER A 108 3.58 -17.13 0.30
N GLU A 109 4.82 -16.80 -0.07
CA GLU A 109 5.08 -15.85 -1.16
C GLU A 109 4.43 -16.29 -2.47
N GLU A 110 4.43 -17.60 -2.75
CA GLU A 110 3.78 -18.15 -3.94
C GLU A 110 2.25 -17.91 -3.93
N ASP A 111 1.61 -18.02 -2.77
CA ASP A 111 0.16 -17.77 -2.64
C ASP A 111 -0.16 -16.27 -2.79
N LEU A 112 0.72 -15.40 -2.28
CA LEU A 112 0.60 -13.95 -2.47
C LEU A 112 0.72 -13.60 -3.96
N ASP A 113 1.76 -14.10 -4.63
CA ASP A 113 2.01 -13.84 -6.04
C ASP A 113 0.85 -14.33 -6.91
N LYS A 114 0.31 -15.53 -6.62
CA LYS A 114 -0.90 -16.05 -7.29
C LYS A 114 -2.11 -15.14 -7.06
N THR A 115 -2.34 -14.70 -5.83
CA THR A 115 -3.50 -13.86 -5.48
C THR A 115 -3.44 -12.51 -6.22
N ILE A 116 -2.25 -11.90 -6.27
CA ILE A 116 -2.01 -10.64 -6.99
C ILE A 116 -2.22 -10.86 -8.49
N LEU A 117 -1.61 -11.90 -9.07
CA LEU A 117 -1.69 -12.19 -10.49
C LEU A 117 -3.13 -12.48 -10.95
N VAL A 118 -3.87 -13.30 -10.21
CA VAL A 118 -5.27 -13.61 -10.55
C VAL A 118 -6.11 -12.34 -10.55
N ALA A 119 -5.96 -11.47 -9.55
CA ALA A 119 -6.69 -10.21 -9.50
C ALA A 119 -6.35 -9.28 -10.68
N GLN A 120 -5.07 -9.21 -11.08
CA GLN A 120 -4.65 -8.44 -12.26
C GLN A 120 -5.27 -8.99 -13.55
N ILE A 121 -5.28 -10.32 -13.73
CA ILE A 121 -5.92 -10.98 -14.87
C ILE A 121 -7.43 -10.70 -14.90
N GLU A 122 -8.11 -10.86 -13.76
CA GLU A 122 -9.54 -10.59 -13.65
C GLU A 122 -9.88 -9.14 -13.98
N TRP A 123 -9.06 -8.19 -13.53
CA TRP A 123 -9.24 -6.78 -13.84
C TRP A 123 -9.04 -6.50 -15.33
N GLN A 124 -7.99 -7.04 -15.94
CA GLN A 124 -7.74 -6.88 -17.36
C GLN A 124 -8.89 -7.47 -18.20
N LEU A 125 -9.37 -8.66 -17.85
CA LEU A 125 -10.51 -9.29 -18.53
C LEU A 125 -11.79 -8.45 -18.42
N LYS A 126 -12.03 -7.78 -17.29
CA LYS A 126 -13.16 -6.85 -17.15
C LYS A 126 -13.02 -5.68 -18.13
N LEU A 127 -11.84 -5.05 -18.18
CA LEU A 127 -11.56 -3.93 -19.09
C LEU A 127 -11.72 -4.35 -20.56
N ASP A 128 -11.14 -5.49 -20.94
CA ASP A 128 -11.23 -6.03 -22.29
C ASP A 128 -12.68 -6.41 -22.66
N GLY A 129 -13.47 -6.83 -21.66
CA GLY A 129 -14.90 -7.10 -21.77
C GLY A 129 -15.78 -5.85 -21.89
N GLY A 130 -15.20 -4.65 -21.97
CA GLY A 130 -15.90 -3.38 -22.13
C GLY A 130 -16.34 -2.72 -20.82
N PHE A 131 -15.85 -3.19 -19.67
CA PHE A 131 -16.06 -2.49 -18.41
C PHE A 131 -15.39 -1.12 -18.44
N ASN A 132 -16.17 -0.06 -18.17
CA ASN A 132 -15.67 1.31 -18.11
C ASN A 132 -15.77 1.83 -16.65
N PRO A 133 -14.66 1.83 -15.90
CA PRO A 133 -14.68 2.24 -14.49
C PRO A 133 -15.12 3.70 -14.31
N LEU A 134 -14.78 4.60 -15.24
CA LEU A 134 -15.24 5.99 -15.19
C LEU A 134 -16.75 6.09 -15.37
N ALA A 135 -17.31 5.33 -16.32
CA ALA A 135 -18.76 5.32 -16.52
C ALA A 135 -19.51 4.80 -15.30
N GLU A 136 -18.99 3.77 -14.62
CA GLU A 136 -19.58 3.28 -13.37
C GLU A 136 -19.49 4.31 -12.25
N LEU A 137 -18.34 5.00 -12.10
CA LEU A 137 -18.19 6.06 -11.12
C LEU A 137 -19.25 7.16 -11.32
N PHE A 138 -19.43 7.61 -12.57
CA PHE A 138 -20.42 8.65 -12.91
C PHE A 138 -21.88 8.23 -12.70
N LYS A 139 -22.20 6.94 -12.53
CA LYS A 139 -23.55 6.54 -12.12
C LYS A 139 -23.84 6.90 -10.66
N THR A 140 -22.80 7.06 -9.85
CA THR A 140 -22.91 7.26 -8.40
C THR A 140 -22.57 8.69 -7.97
N VAL A 141 -21.90 9.45 -8.82
CA VAL A 141 -21.57 10.86 -8.58
C VAL A 141 -22.71 11.74 -9.11
N PRO A 142 -23.36 12.56 -8.28
CA PRO A 142 -24.32 13.55 -8.75
C PRO A 142 -23.64 14.50 -9.75
N MET A 143 -24.24 14.71 -10.92
CA MET A 143 -23.64 15.56 -11.96
C MET A 143 -23.42 17.01 -11.49
N ASP A 144 -24.25 17.48 -10.55
CA ASP A 144 -24.12 18.81 -9.94
C ASP A 144 -22.85 18.99 -9.07
N ASP A 145 -22.19 17.87 -8.72
CA ASP A 145 -20.93 17.84 -7.96
C ASP A 145 -19.70 17.64 -8.86
N VAL A 146 -19.88 17.45 -10.18
CA VAL A 146 -18.79 17.20 -11.11
C VAL A 146 -18.17 18.52 -11.59
N ILE A 147 -16.98 18.82 -11.09
CA ILE A 147 -16.19 19.95 -11.59
C ILE A 147 -15.41 19.51 -12.83
N THR A 148 -15.64 20.20 -13.95
CA THR A 148 -14.87 19.99 -15.19
C THR A 148 -13.88 21.13 -15.39
N VAL A 149 -12.63 20.79 -15.72
CA VAL A 149 -11.55 21.74 -16.00
C VAL A 149 -10.89 21.38 -17.32
N ASN A 150 -10.76 22.35 -18.21
CA ASN A 150 -9.92 22.23 -19.40
C ASN A 150 -8.45 22.39 -18.99
N PRO A 151 -7.59 21.37 -19.19
CA PRO A 151 -6.18 21.44 -18.81
C PRO A 151 -5.40 22.56 -19.52
N LYS A 152 -5.92 23.08 -20.64
CA LYS A 152 -5.30 24.16 -21.42
C LYS A 152 -5.81 25.56 -21.03
N ASP A 153 -6.81 25.64 -20.16
CA ASP A 153 -7.41 26.89 -19.71
C ASP A 153 -7.78 26.77 -18.22
N PRO A 154 -6.88 27.18 -17.30
CA PRO A 154 -7.09 27.04 -15.86
C PRO A 154 -8.32 27.78 -15.32
N GLU A 155 -8.84 28.77 -16.05
CA GLU A 155 -10.03 29.55 -15.69
C GLU A 155 -11.33 28.85 -16.12
N SER A 156 -11.25 27.75 -16.87
CA SER A 156 -12.39 27.05 -17.46
C SER A 156 -13.23 26.22 -16.47
N ILE A 157 -13.01 26.38 -15.17
CA ILE A 157 -13.69 25.61 -14.12
C ILE A 157 -15.21 25.80 -14.28
N LYS A 158 -15.89 24.73 -14.67
CA LYS A 158 -17.35 24.67 -14.72
C LYS A 158 -17.82 23.68 -13.67
N LYS A 159 -18.68 24.16 -12.76
CA LYS A 159 -19.60 23.31 -12.02
C LYS A 159 -20.67 22.80 -12.97
#